data_AF-M1CHZ6-F1
#
_entry.id   AF-M1CHZ6-F1
#
_cell.length_a   1.000
_cell.length_b   1.000
_cell.length_c   1.000
_cell.angle_alpha   90.00
_cell.angle_beta   90.00
_cell.angle_gamma   90.00
#
_symmetry.space_group_name_H-M   'P 1'
#
loop_
_entity.id
_entity.type
_entity.pdbx_description
1 polymer ?
#
loop_
_entity_poly.entity_id
_entity_poly.type
_entity_poly.pdbx_seq_one_letter_code
_entity_poly.pdbx_strand_id
1 'polypeptide(L)'
;MMSPKPLSENRGSSHSATMRQTPLQIIHVVGNFMRIWSVYSMYRYLSQTGASVVLFMFCCLLPSCIWFLVAQKPWKGRALANTQVVPSVVNGGITALYFILWGKGLKSCGPVRAILGEYSGAVLGVLSGVLYGRGGHVWKKVGGLLAMLASFYFLSQGWAMATYSPFHILSILSSLL
;
A
#
# COMPACT_ATOMS: atom_id res chain seq x y z
N MET A 1 42.29 -34.34 23.90
CA MET A 1 42.86 -33.03 23.55
C MET A 1 43.29 -33.07 22.09
N MET A 2 42.68 -32.24 21.24
CA MET A 2 43.14 -31.95 19.89
C MET A 2 42.85 -30.45 19.67
N SER A 3 43.90 -29.69 19.41
CA SER A 3 43.92 -28.23 19.37
C SER A 3 43.23 -27.69 18.09
N PRO A 4 42.38 -26.64 18.16
CA PRO A 4 41.83 -26.02 16.97
C PRO A 4 42.90 -25.17 16.26
N LYS A 5 43.14 -25.43 14.98
CA LYS A 5 43.95 -24.56 14.12
C LYS A 5 43.15 -23.29 13.78
N PRO A 6 43.68 -22.08 14.02
CA PRO A 6 43.09 -20.85 13.49
C PRO A 6 43.44 -20.73 12.00
N LEU A 7 42.43 -20.77 11.13
CA LEU A 7 42.60 -20.49 9.71
C LEU A 7 42.33 -19.00 9.48
N SER A 8 43.44 -18.30 9.37
CA SER A 8 43.68 -16.97 8.81
C SER A 8 42.50 -16.30 8.08
N GLU A 9 42.14 -15.14 8.61
CA GLU A 9 41.81 -13.91 7.89
C GLU A 9 42.00 -13.98 6.36
N ASN A 10 40.90 -14.07 5.62
CA ASN A 10 40.85 -13.60 4.23
C ASN A 10 39.93 -12.38 4.18
N ARG A 11 40.53 -11.22 4.45
CA ARG A 11 40.01 -9.89 4.15
C ARG A 11 39.73 -9.79 2.64
N GLY A 12 38.48 -9.99 2.23
CA GLY A 12 38.15 -9.89 0.80
C GLY A 12 36.67 -9.88 0.41
N SER A 13 35.71 -9.76 1.34
CA SER A 13 34.29 -9.90 1.02
C SER A 13 33.38 -8.75 1.47
N SER A 14 33.92 -7.59 1.85
CA SER A 14 33.10 -6.41 2.15
C SER A 14 32.72 -5.61 0.89
N HIS A 15 33.55 -5.62 -0.16
CA HIS A 15 33.31 -4.80 -1.36
C HIS A 15 32.18 -5.30 -2.26
N SER A 16 31.94 -6.62 -2.35
CA SER A 16 30.88 -7.15 -3.24
C SER A 16 29.48 -7.02 -2.64
N ALA A 17 29.36 -7.04 -1.31
CA ALA A 17 28.10 -6.77 -0.61
C ALA A 17 27.70 -5.30 -0.72
N THR A 18 28.65 -4.37 -0.52
CA THR A 18 28.39 -2.93 -0.64
C THR A 18 28.03 -2.53 -2.07
N MET A 19 28.71 -3.05 -3.09
CA MET A 19 28.46 -2.70 -4.51
C MET A 19 27.09 -3.17 -5.02
N ARG A 20 26.53 -4.26 -4.48
CA ARG A 20 25.16 -4.70 -4.77
C ARG A 20 24.08 -3.94 -3.98
N GLN A 21 24.46 -3.40 -2.81
CA GLN A 21 23.56 -2.61 -1.97
C GLN A 21 23.36 -1.19 -2.48
N THR A 22 24.38 -0.54 -3.03
CA THR A 22 24.29 0.84 -3.55
C THR A 22 23.22 1.03 -4.65
N PRO A 23 23.13 0.20 -5.71
CA PRO A 23 22.09 0.38 -6.73
C PRO A 23 20.69 0.10 -6.19
N LEU A 24 20.55 -0.87 -5.27
CA LEU A 24 19.29 -1.19 -4.60
C LEU A 24 18.81 -0.05 -3.69
N GLN A 25 19.74 0.61 -2.98
CA GLN A 25 19.45 1.81 -2.18
C GLN A 25 19.05 3.00 -3.05
N ILE A 26 19.74 3.22 -4.17
CA ILE A 26 19.39 4.29 -5.12
C ILE A 26 17.98 4.07 -5.66
N ILE A 27 17.66 2.85 -6.12
CA ILE A 27 16.30 2.52 -6.60
C ILE A 27 15.26 2.71 -5.50
N HIS A 28 15.58 2.33 -4.25
CA HIS A 28 14.67 2.51 -3.12
C HIS A 28 14.40 4.00 -2.82
N VAL A 29 15.45 4.83 -2.76
CA VAL A 29 15.34 6.26 -2.48
C VAL A 29 14.59 6.97 -3.60
N VAL A 30 14.97 6.72 -4.86
CA VAL A 30 14.29 7.29 -6.04
C VAL A 30 12.83 6.85 -6.09
N GLY A 31 12.55 5.58 -5.80
CA GLY A 31 11.19 5.05 -5.74
C GLY A 31 10.33 5.74 -4.67
N ASN A 32 10.86 5.93 -3.46
CA ASN A 32 10.15 6.67 -2.41
C ASN A 32 9.92 8.13 -2.78
N PHE A 33 10.91 8.79 -3.37
CA PHE A 33 10.76 10.16 -3.84
C PHE A 33 9.68 10.29 -4.92
N MET A 34 9.74 9.44 -5.96
CA MET A 34 8.73 9.38 -7.01
C MET A 34 7.34 9.07 -6.46
N ARG A 35 7.24 8.21 -5.44
CA ARG A 35 5.96 7.93 -4.78
C ARG A 35 5.39 9.16 -4.09
N ILE A 36 6.17 9.84 -3.24
CA ILE A 36 5.71 11.05 -2.53
C ILE A 36 5.30 12.12 -3.55
N TRP A 37 6.12 12.31 -4.59
CA TRP A 37 5.83 13.25 -5.67
C TRP A 37 4.52 12.92 -6.39
N SER A 38 4.32 11.64 -6.76
CA SER A 38 3.11 11.18 -7.44
C SER A 38 1.85 11.40 -6.59
N VAL A 39 1.90 11.06 -5.30
CA VAL A 39 0.78 11.27 -4.37
C VAL A 39 0.45 12.76 -4.22
N TYR A 40 1.47 13.60 -4.10
CA TYR A 40 1.28 15.05 -3.99
C TYR A 40 0.73 15.66 -5.28
N SER A 41 1.26 15.25 -6.43
CA SER A 41 0.78 15.68 -7.75
C SER A 41 -0.68 15.26 -7.97
N MET A 42 -1.03 14.03 -7.61
CA MET A 42 -2.40 13.53 -7.66
C MET A 42 -3.34 14.34 -6.77
N TYR A 43 -2.93 14.64 -5.53
CA TYR A 43 -3.71 15.49 -4.62
C TYR A 43 -3.96 16.87 -5.21
N ARG A 44 -2.91 17.54 -5.70
CA ARG A 44 -3.02 18.86 -6.35
C ARG A 44 -3.94 18.84 -7.56
N TYR A 45 -3.79 17.85 -8.44
CA TYR A 45 -4.64 17.70 -9.62
C TYR A 45 -6.11 17.48 -9.23
N LEU A 46 -6.39 16.51 -8.35
CA LEU A 46 -7.77 16.22 -7.91
C LEU A 46 -8.43 17.37 -7.15
N SER A 47 -7.63 18.16 -6.41
CA SER A 47 -8.09 19.32 -5.66
C SER A 47 -8.38 20.51 -6.57
N GLN A 48 -7.52 20.78 -7.55
CA GLN A 48 -7.67 21.92 -8.47
C GLN A 48 -8.74 21.68 -9.55
N THR A 49 -8.77 20.49 -10.15
CA THR A 49 -9.68 20.19 -11.27
C THR A 49 -11.04 19.65 -10.79
N GLY A 50 -11.16 19.27 -9.51
CA GLY A 50 -12.37 18.67 -8.97
C GLY A 50 -12.71 17.29 -9.55
N ALA A 51 -11.85 16.73 -10.41
CA ALA A 51 -12.09 15.51 -11.18
C ALA A 51 -12.48 14.30 -10.31
N SER A 52 -13.18 13.35 -10.92
CA SER A 52 -13.58 12.12 -10.25
C SER A 52 -12.37 11.21 -10.03
N VAL A 53 -12.17 10.81 -8.77
CA VAL A 53 -11.06 9.93 -8.35
C VAL A 53 -11.09 8.62 -9.13
N VAL A 54 -12.28 8.07 -9.37
CA VAL A 54 -12.47 6.80 -10.08
C VAL A 54 -11.98 6.90 -11.53
N LEU A 55 -12.34 7.97 -12.25
CA LEU A 55 -11.91 8.18 -13.63
C LEU A 55 -10.40 8.37 -13.70
N PHE A 56 -9.84 9.17 -12.80
CA PHE A 56 -8.39 9.37 -12.72
C PHE A 56 -7.66 8.04 -12.51
N MET A 57 -8.08 7.22 -11.54
CA MET A 57 -7.47 5.91 -11.29
C MET A 57 -7.63 4.97 -12.49
N PHE A 58 -8.79 4.96 -13.14
CA PHE A 58 -9.04 4.15 -14.34
C PHE A 58 -8.11 4.55 -15.49
N CYS A 59 -7.97 5.85 -15.75
CA CYS A 59 -7.06 6.40 -16.75
C CYS A 59 -5.59 6.13 -16.45
N CYS A 60 -5.20 5.95 -15.18
CA CYS A 60 -3.84 5.56 -14.82
C CYS A 60 -3.61 4.04 -14.93
N LEU A 61 -4.60 3.24 -14.52
CA LEU A 61 -4.49 1.77 -14.46
C LEU A 61 -4.57 1.13 -15.85
N LEU A 62 -5.47 1.59 -16.73
CA LEU A 62 -5.62 1.06 -18.08
C LEU A 62 -4.31 1.08 -18.90
N PRO A 63 -3.66 2.23 -19.11
CA PRO A 63 -2.42 2.29 -19.88
C PRO A 63 -1.29 1.53 -19.20
N SER A 64 -1.26 1.51 -17.86
CA SER A 64 -0.28 0.69 -17.11
C SER A 64 -0.47 -0.80 -17.40
N CYS A 65 -1.72 -1.29 -17.38
CA CYS A 65 -2.03 -2.68 -17.73
C CYS A 65 -1.62 -3.01 -19.17
N ILE A 66 -1.93 -2.13 -20.13
CA ILE A 66 -1.52 -2.31 -21.53
C ILE A 66 0.00 -2.37 -21.65
N TRP A 67 0.72 -1.46 -20.99
CA TRP A 67 2.18 -1.44 -20.99
C TRP A 67 2.77 -2.73 -20.42
N PHE A 68 2.26 -3.21 -19.28
CA PHE A 68 2.69 -4.48 -18.69
C PHE A 68 2.43 -5.68 -19.62
N LEU A 69 1.29 -5.71 -20.31
CA LEU A 69 0.98 -6.77 -21.28
C LEU A 69 1.93 -6.75 -22.49
N VAL A 70 2.30 -5.56 -22.96
CA VAL A 70 3.26 -5.40 -24.07
C VAL A 70 4.66 -5.82 -23.62
N ALA A 71 5.11 -5.37 -22.44
CA ALA A 71 6.42 -5.69 -21.89
C ALA A 71 6.62 -7.19 -21.58
N GLN A 72 5.53 -7.94 -21.41
CA GLN A 72 5.57 -9.39 -21.18
C GLN A 72 5.86 -10.23 -22.46
N LYS A 73 6.00 -9.62 -23.64
CA LYS A 73 6.32 -10.34 -24.88
C LYS A 73 7.84 -10.61 -25.02
N PRO A 74 8.25 -11.82 -25.46
CA PRO A 74 7.44 -12.99 -25.81
C PRO A 74 6.89 -13.70 -24.58
N TRP A 75 5.59 -14.04 -24.62
CA TRP A 75 4.86 -14.62 -23.49
C TRP A 75 5.39 -16.03 -23.19
N LYS A 76 6.22 -16.16 -22.16
CA LYS A 76 6.79 -17.45 -21.69
C LYS A 76 6.09 -18.00 -20.43
N GLY A 77 5.03 -17.34 -19.98
CA GLY A 77 4.28 -17.71 -18.79
C GLY A 77 3.35 -18.91 -18.99
N ARG A 78 3.19 -19.73 -17.95
CA ARG A 78 2.20 -20.82 -17.89
C ARG A 78 0.79 -20.25 -17.83
N ALA A 79 -0.16 -20.86 -18.55
CA ALA A 79 -1.58 -20.50 -18.45
C ALA A 79 -2.08 -20.67 -17.00
N LEU A 80 -2.87 -19.71 -16.52
CA LEU A 80 -3.48 -19.79 -15.20
C LEU A 80 -4.46 -20.97 -15.14
N ALA A 81 -4.40 -21.77 -14.08
CA ALA A 81 -5.40 -22.80 -13.86
C ALA A 81 -6.77 -22.13 -13.60
N ASN A 82 -7.88 -22.74 -14.08
CA ASN A 82 -9.24 -22.22 -13.85
C ASN A 82 -9.56 -21.98 -12.36
N THR A 83 -8.93 -22.74 -11.46
CA THR A 83 -9.03 -22.58 -10.01
C THR A 83 -8.39 -21.29 -9.47
N GLN A 84 -7.47 -20.70 -10.21
CA GLN A 84 -6.76 -19.46 -9.82
C GLN A 84 -7.39 -18.20 -10.43
N VAL A 85 -8.28 -18.35 -11.41
CA VAL A 85 -8.96 -17.21 -12.04
C VAL A 85 -9.87 -16.50 -11.04
N VAL A 86 -10.72 -17.25 -10.34
CA VAL A 86 -11.66 -16.70 -9.34
C VAL A 86 -10.94 -15.88 -8.25
N PRO A 87 -9.93 -16.40 -7.53
CA PRO A 87 -9.23 -15.61 -6.51
C PRO A 87 -8.45 -14.43 -7.10
N SER A 88 -7.97 -14.53 -8.35
CA SER A 88 -7.31 -13.41 -9.03
C SER A 88 -8.28 -12.27 -9.32
N VAL A 89 -9.47 -12.57 -9.84
CA VAL A 89 -10.54 -11.57 -10.07
C VAL A 89 -10.98 -10.92 -8.76
N VAL A 90 -11.19 -11.73 -7.72
CA VAL A 90 -11.55 -11.22 -6.38
C VAL A 90 -10.46 -10.30 -5.83
N ASN A 91 -9.19 -10.69 -5.93
CA ASN A 91 -8.06 -9.85 -5.50
C ASN A 91 -7.96 -8.55 -6.31
N GLY A 92 -8.21 -8.61 -7.62
CA GLY A 92 -8.29 -7.43 -8.47
C GLY A 92 -9.41 -6.47 -8.03
N GLY A 93 -10.60 -7.01 -7.73
CA GLY A 93 -11.73 -6.23 -7.21
C GLY A 93 -11.44 -5.56 -5.87
N ILE A 94 -10.85 -6.30 -4.93
CA ILE A 94 -10.41 -5.76 -3.63
C ILE A 94 -9.39 -4.64 -3.83
N THR A 95 -8.41 -4.85 -4.72
CA THR A 95 -7.36 -3.86 -5.04
C THR A 95 -7.97 -2.59 -5.64
N ALA A 96 -8.94 -2.71 -6.54
CA ALA A 96 -9.64 -1.57 -7.11
C ALA A 96 -10.41 -0.78 -6.06
N LEU A 97 -11.14 -1.48 -5.17
CA LEU A 97 -11.86 -0.85 -4.07
C LEU A 97 -10.91 -0.11 -3.12
N TYR A 98 -9.78 -0.72 -2.78
CA TYR A 98 -8.72 -0.10 -2.00
C TYR A 98 -8.23 1.21 -2.63
N PHE A 99 -7.91 1.20 -3.93
CA PHE A 99 -7.44 2.40 -4.63
C PHE A 99 -8.48 3.52 -4.66
N ILE A 100 -9.76 3.19 -4.83
CA ILE A 100 -10.84 4.19 -4.82
C ILE A 100 -10.98 4.81 -3.42
N LEU A 101 -11.02 3.99 -2.37
CA LEU A 101 -11.12 4.46 -0.98
C LEU A 101 -9.90 5.31 -0.60
N TRP A 102 -8.70 4.84 -0.93
CA TRP A 102 -7.45 5.56 -0.71
C TRP A 102 -7.43 6.90 -1.47
N GLY A 103 -7.80 6.92 -2.75
CA GLY A 103 -7.84 8.14 -3.55
C GLY A 103 -8.87 9.16 -3.06
N LYS A 104 -10.03 8.69 -2.56
CA LYS A 104 -11.00 9.56 -1.88
C LYS A 104 -10.44 10.08 -0.56
N GLY A 105 -9.79 9.24 0.24
CA GLY A 105 -9.09 9.65 1.47
C GLY A 105 -7.97 10.66 1.21
N LEU A 106 -7.24 10.52 0.11
CA LEU A 106 -6.24 11.47 -0.34
C LEU A 106 -6.85 12.83 -0.61
N LYS A 107 -7.96 12.88 -1.36
CA LYS A 107 -8.68 14.12 -1.65
C LYS A 107 -9.26 14.77 -0.38
N SER A 108 -9.82 13.98 0.52
CA SER A 108 -10.46 14.47 1.75
C SER A 108 -9.46 14.91 2.81
N CYS A 109 -8.45 14.10 3.14
CA CYS A 109 -7.57 14.30 4.30
C CYS A 109 -6.17 14.83 3.95
N GLY A 110 -5.83 14.92 2.67
CA GLY A 110 -4.51 15.35 2.19
C GLY A 110 -3.45 14.25 2.13
N PRO A 111 -2.30 14.54 1.51
CA PRO A 111 -1.27 13.55 1.15
C PRO A 111 -0.58 12.91 2.35
N VAL A 112 -0.28 13.66 3.40
CA VAL A 112 0.42 13.14 4.58
C VAL A 112 -0.42 12.07 5.30
N ARG A 113 -1.71 12.32 5.47
CA ARG A 113 -2.61 11.39 6.18
C ARG A 113 -2.93 10.16 5.36
N ALA A 114 -3.05 10.31 4.05
CA ALA A 114 -3.18 9.17 3.13
C ALA A 114 -1.97 8.23 3.24
N ILE A 115 -0.75 8.78 3.22
CA ILE A 115 0.49 8.00 3.35
C ILE A 115 0.57 7.31 4.72
N LEU A 116 0.25 8.01 5.81
CA LEU A 116 0.21 7.39 7.15
C LEU A 116 -0.82 6.25 7.23
N GLY A 117 -1.98 6.39 6.58
CA GLY A 117 -2.98 5.34 6.46
C GLY A 117 -2.50 4.10 5.69
N GLU A 118 -1.63 4.26 4.71
CA GLU A 118 -1.00 3.13 4.01
C GLU A 118 -0.06 2.36 4.93
N TYR A 119 0.78 3.07 5.70
CA TYR A 119 1.70 2.44 6.65
C TYR A 119 0.97 1.76 7.80
N SER A 120 -0.11 2.36 8.32
CA SER A 120 -0.94 1.74 9.36
C SER A 120 -1.63 0.47 8.85
N GLY A 121 -2.08 0.46 7.58
CA GLY A 121 -2.62 -0.73 6.94
C GLY A 121 -1.62 -1.90 6.91
N ALA A 122 -0.34 -1.63 6.66
CA ALA A 122 0.71 -2.65 6.69
C ALA A 122 0.92 -3.21 8.12
N VAL A 123 0.93 -2.34 9.13
CA VAL A 123 1.04 -2.73 10.55
C VAL A 123 -0.18 -3.57 10.96
N LEU A 124 -1.39 -3.17 10.57
CA LEU A 124 -2.61 -3.95 10.83
C LEU A 124 -2.61 -5.30 10.12
N GLY A 125 -2.06 -5.38 8.90
CA GLY A 125 -1.88 -6.63 8.17
C GLY A 125 -0.92 -7.59 8.90
N VAL A 126 0.21 -7.08 9.40
CA VAL A 126 1.16 -7.86 10.20
C VAL A 126 0.55 -8.27 11.54
N LEU A 127 -0.13 -7.35 12.23
CA LEU A 127 -0.77 -7.60 13.52
C LEU A 127 -1.90 -8.63 13.39
N SER A 128 -2.67 -8.58 12.30
CA SER A 128 -3.66 -9.59 11.96
C SER A 128 -2.99 -10.94 11.69
N GLY A 129 -1.87 -10.96 10.94
CA GLY A 129 -1.08 -12.16 10.72
C GLY A 129 -0.51 -12.78 12.00
N VAL A 130 -0.06 -11.96 12.96
CA VAL A 130 0.54 -12.42 14.22
C VAL A 130 -0.53 -12.86 15.23
N LEU A 131 -1.57 -12.06 15.45
CA LEU A 131 -2.64 -12.36 16.42
C LEU A 131 -3.52 -13.52 15.95
N TYR A 132 -3.74 -13.63 14.65
CA TYR A 132 -4.67 -14.61 14.09
C TYR A 132 -4.01 -15.75 13.30
N GLY A 133 -2.68 -15.73 13.09
CA GLY A 133 -1.94 -16.73 12.32
C GLY A 133 -1.83 -18.12 12.96
N ARG A 134 -2.26 -18.31 14.21
CA ARG A 134 -2.10 -19.57 14.95
C ARG A 134 -3.19 -20.63 14.73
N GLY A 135 -4.11 -20.43 13.78
CA GLY A 135 -5.12 -21.45 13.45
C GLY A 135 -5.81 -21.19 12.12
N GLY A 136 -5.70 -22.14 11.19
CA GLY A 136 -5.97 -22.07 9.75
C GLY A 136 -7.42 -21.81 9.29
N HIS A 137 -8.19 -20.97 10.00
CA HIS A 137 -9.51 -20.55 9.53
C HIS A 137 -9.41 -19.32 8.62
N VAL A 138 -9.82 -19.50 7.36
CA VAL A 138 -9.90 -18.50 6.28
C VAL A 138 -10.57 -17.19 6.71
N TRP A 139 -11.50 -17.25 7.67
CA TRP A 139 -12.25 -16.10 8.18
C TRP A 139 -11.36 -15.02 8.81
N LYS A 140 -10.18 -15.38 9.30
CA LYS A 140 -9.25 -14.47 9.98
C LYS A 140 -8.46 -13.55 9.03
N LYS A 141 -8.17 -14.01 7.80
CA LYS A 141 -7.59 -13.16 6.74
C LYS A 141 -8.58 -12.09 6.26
N VAL A 142 -9.87 -12.42 6.28
CA VAL A 142 -10.95 -11.49 5.92
C VAL A 142 -11.10 -10.40 6.97
N GLY A 143 -10.90 -10.71 8.26
CA GLY A 143 -10.97 -9.73 9.35
C GLY A 143 -9.94 -8.60 9.26
N GLY A 144 -8.68 -8.93 8.96
CA GLY A 144 -7.62 -7.92 8.76
C GLY A 144 -7.89 -7.02 7.55
N LEU A 145 -8.38 -7.61 6.45
CA LEU A 145 -8.78 -6.87 5.25
C LEU A 145 -9.99 -5.95 5.53
N LEU A 146 -11.00 -6.45 6.25
CA LEU A 146 -12.15 -5.64 6.68
C LEU A 146 -11.72 -4.48 7.58
N ALA A 147 -10.81 -4.71 8.53
CA ALA A 147 -10.27 -3.65 9.39
C ALA A 147 -9.48 -2.60 8.59
N MET A 148 -8.74 -3.04 7.57
CA MET A 148 -8.02 -2.15 6.65
C MET A 148 -9.01 -1.33 5.81
N LEU A 149 -10.03 -1.97 5.22
CA LEU A 149 -11.09 -1.30 4.45
C LEU A 149 -11.90 -0.32 5.30
N ALA A 150 -12.24 -0.68 6.55
CA ALA A 150 -12.91 0.20 7.48
C ALA A 150 -12.04 1.42 7.82
N SER A 151 -10.75 1.22 8.05
CA SER A 151 -9.79 2.30 8.31
C SER A 151 -9.71 3.26 7.12
N PHE A 152 -9.64 2.74 5.89
CA PHE A 152 -9.66 3.56 4.68
C PHE A 152 -11.02 4.25 4.45
N TYR A 153 -12.12 3.62 4.84
CA TYR A 153 -13.44 4.22 4.78
C TYR A 153 -13.55 5.44 5.70
N PHE A 154 -13.13 5.32 6.96
CA PHE A 154 -13.09 6.46 7.89
C PHE A 154 -12.16 7.57 7.40
N LEU A 155 -11.00 7.22 6.84
CA LEU A 155 -10.11 8.20 6.21
C LEU A 155 -10.79 8.89 5.01
N SER A 156 -11.53 8.14 4.19
CA SER A 156 -12.27 8.69 3.04
C SER A 156 -13.37 9.68 3.43
N GLN A 157 -14.00 9.46 4.58
CA GLN A 157 -15.04 10.32 5.14
C GLN A 157 -14.50 11.58 5.84
N GLY A 158 -13.17 11.76 5.90
CA GLY A 158 -12.59 12.93 6.53
C GLY A 158 -12.53 12.87 8.05
N TRP A 159 -12.84 11.73 8.68
CA TRP A 159 -12.84 11.59 10.15
C TRP A 159 -11.48 11.83 10.80
N ALA A 160 -10.39 11.74 10.02
CA ALA A 160 -9.05 12.10 10.47
C ALA A 160 -8.83 13.64 10.53
N MET A 161 -9.76 14.46 10.01
CA MET A 161 -9.75 15.92 10.15
C MET A 161 -10.54 16.36 11.39
N ALA A 162 -9.96 17.29 12.17
CA ALA A 162 -10.57 17.83 13.37
C ALA A 162 -11.99 18.36 13.13
N THR A 163 -12.23 18.97 11.96
CA THR A 163 -13.51 19.58 11.56
C THR A 163 -14.64 18.60 11.22
N TYR A 164 -14.34 17.35 10.83
CA TYR A 164 -15.34 16.34 10.43
C TYR A 164 -15.37 15.13 11.38
N SER A 165 -14.68 15.23 12.52
CA SER A 165 -14.73 14.19 13.55
C SER A 165 -16.04 14.31 14.34
N PRO A 166 -16.74 13.20 14.62
CA PRO A 166 -18.00 13.22 15.38
C PRO A 166 -17.81 13.79 16.79
N PHE A 167 -16.60 13.68 17.36
CA PHE A 167 -16.26 14.24 18.67
C PHE A 167 -16.25 15.78 18.69
N HIS A 168 -15.89 16.43 17.58
CA HIS A 168 -15.89 17.89 17.49
C HIS A 168 -17.31 18.46 17.38
N ILE A 169 -18.21 17.79 16.66
CA ILE A 169 -19.63 18.16 16.58
C ILE A 169 -20.29 18.01 17.96
N LEU A 170 -20.01 16.92 18.68
CA LEU A 170 -20.54 16.70 20.03
C LEU A 170 -20.00 17.72 21.04
N SER A 171 -18.71 18.07 20.93
CA SER A 171 -18.06 19.11 21.75
C SER A 171 -18.68 20.49 21.53
N ILE A 172 -18.93 20.90 20.28
CA ILE A 172 -19.61 22.17 19.97
C ILE A 172 -21.04 22.16 20.51
N LEU A 173 -21.78 21.07 20.33
CA LEU A 173 -23.15 20.96 20.82
C LEU A 173 -23.22 21.02 22.36
N SER A 174 -22.26 20.41 23.04
CA SER A 174 -22.10 20.47 24.51
C SER A 174 -21.63 21.83 25.02
N SER A 175 -21.07 22.69 24.17
CA SER A 175 -20.63 24.05 24.54
C SER A 175 -21.72 25.10 24.31
N LEU A 176 -22.79 24.72 23.62
CA LEU A 176 -23.94 25.56 23.25
C LEU A 176 -25.19 25.29 24.11
N LEU A 177 -25.11 24.31 25.02
CA LEU A 177 -26.16 23.87 25.94
C LEU A 177 -25.72 24.19 27.37
#